data_AF-A0A803TPH7-F1
#
_entry.id   AF-A0A803TPH7-F1
#
_cell.length_a   1.000
_cell.length_b   1.000
_cell.length_c   1.000
_cell.angle_alpha   90.00
_cell.angle_beta   90.00
_cell.angle_gamma   90.00
#
_symmetry.space_group_name_H-M   'P 1'
#
loop_
_entity.id
_entity.type
_entity.pdbx_description
1 polymer ?
#
loop_
_entity_poly.entity_id
_entity_poly.type
_entity_poly.pdbx_seq_one_letter_code
_entity_poly.pdbx_strand_id
1 'polypeptide(L)'
;MLRSVFCSLFGGLGAFYCLAVASAALAKGPYCQTHNQKWGYPFEDLGGSYLQNKTQWEACVTPPRVVLWHMVLFSLLLGLGLLELLLCGIQVVNGLLGTVCGDCRKAGDREGVGVRALATIGV
;
A
#
# COMPACT_ATOMS: atom_id res chain seq x y z
N MET A 1 11.61 6.78 21.98
CA MET A 1 11.93 6.47 20.58
C MET A 1 11.51 5.05 20.17
N LEU A 2 11.82 4.00 20.95
CA LEU A 2 11.56 2.60 20.54
C LEU A 2 10.09 2.22 20.29
N ARG A 3 9.11 2.71 21.08
CA ARG A 3 7.68 2.39 20.87
C ARG A 3 7.16 2.83 19.48
N SER A 4 7.64 3.96 18.98
CA SER A 4 7.27 4.44 17.63
C SER A 4 7.84 3.54 16.54
N VAL A 5 9.07 3.05 16.73
CA VAL A 5 9.72 2.11 15.79
C VAL A 5 8.99 0.78 15.76
N PHE A 6 8.62 0.22 16.91
CA PHE A 6 7.84 -1.02 16.97
C PHE A 6 6.45 -0.88 16.35
N CYS A 7 5.77 0.24 16.59
CA CYS A 7 4.48 0.54 15.96
C CYS A 7 4.61 0.64 14.43
N SER A 8 5.64 1.32 13.95
CA SER A 8 5.91 1.48 12.51
C SER A 8 6.29 0.16 11.83
N LEU A 9 6.99 -0.74 12.53
CA LEU A 9 7.30 -2.09 12.05
C LEU A 9 6.03 -2.92 11.89
N PHE A 10 5.13 -2.90 12.88
CA PHE A 10 3.85 -3.61 12.80
C PHE A 10 2.94 -3.07 11.70
N GLY A 11 2.85 -1.74 11.57
CA GLY A 11 2.14 -1.09 10.46
C GLY A 11 2.74 -1.50 9.11
N GLY A 12 4.07 -1.47 8.99
CA GLY A 12 4.75 -1.89 7.77
C GLY A 12 4.52 -3.36 7.38
N LEU A 13 4.48 -4.28 8.36
CA LEU A 13 4.14 -5.68 8.09
C LEU A 13 2.69 -5.84 7.60
N GLY A 14 1.75 -5.11 8.21
CA GLY A 14 0.35 -5.09 7.78
C GLY A 14 0.18 -4.53 6.37
N ALA A 15 0.84 -3.40 6.08
CA ALA A 15 0.86 -2.77 4.77
C ALA A 15 1.45 -3.71 3.71
N PHE A 16 2.59 -4.36 4.00
CA PHE A 16 3.20 -5.33 3.09
C PHE A 16 2.27 -6.51 2.78
N TYR A 17 1.62 -7.07 3.81
CA TYR A 17 0.63 -8.13 3.62
C TYR A 17 -0.54 -7.67 2.74
N CYS A 18 -1.05 -6.47 2.98
CA CYS A 18 -2.10 -5.87 2.16
C CYS A 18 -1.67 -5.71 0.70
N LEU A 19 -0.44 -5.26 0.44
CA LEU A 19 0.10 -5.15 -0.93
C LEU A 19 0.20 -6.50 -1.63
N ALA A 20 0.68 -7.53 -0.94
CA ALA A 20 0.80 -8.87 -1.49
C ALA A 20 -0.58 -9.44 -1.85
N VAL A 21 -1.57 -9.33 -0.96
CA VAL A 21 -2.93 -9.80 -1.24
C VAL A 21 -3.62 -8.98 -2.32
N ALA A 22 -3.50 -7.66 -2.30
CA ALA A 22 -4.14 -6.79 -3.28
C ALA A 22 -3.57 -6.98 -4.69
N SER A 23 -2.26 -7.14 -4.82
CA SER A 23 -1.61 -7.46 -6.11
C SER A 23 -2.00 -8.84 -6.62
N ALA A 24 -2.04 -9.86 -5.75
CA ALA A 24 -2.50 -11.20 -6.13
C ALA A 24 -3.98 -11.21 -6.56
N ALA A 25 -4.86 -10.46 -5.88
CA ALA A 25 -6.25 -10.30 -6.25
C ALA A 25 -6.39 -9.62 -7.63
N LEU A 26 -5.56 -8.61 -7.90
CA LEU A 26 -5.50 -7.95 -9.21
C LEU A 26 -4.95 -8.83 -10.33
N ALA A 27 -4.13 -9.84 -10.02
CA ALA A 27 -3.64 -10.79 -11.02
C ALA A 27 -4.70 -11.85 -11.37
N LYS A 28 -5.45 -12.31 -10.36
CA LYS A 28 -6.55 -13.29 -10.51
C LYS A 28 -7.78 -12.71 -11.20
N GLY A 29 -8.14 -11.48 -10.85
CA GLY A 29 -9.35 -10.81 -11.30
C GLY A 29 -10.63 -11.24 -10.56
N PRO A 30 -11.78 -10.62 -10.86
CA PRO A 30 -13.05 -10.90 -10.20
C PRO A 30 -13.68 -12.20 -10.71
N TYR A 31 -14.50 -12.83 -9.86
CA TYR A 31 -15.36 -13.94 -10.25
C TYR A 31 -16.59 -13.40 -10.98
N CYS A 32 -16.85 -13.91 -12.18
CA CYS A 32 -18.00 -13.45 -12.97
C CYS A 32 -18.54 -14.54 -13.91
N GLN A 33 -19.72 -14.29 -14.45
CA GLN A 33 -20.32 -15.13 -15.47
C GLN A 33 -19.94 -14.64 -16.88
N THR A 34 -19.39 -15.56 -17.67
CA THR A 34 -19.08 -15.33 -19.09
C THR A 34 -20.31 -15.58 -19.97
N HIS A 35 -20.27 -15.11 -21.22
CA HIS A 35 -21.31 -15.30 -22.24
C HIS A 35 -21.75 -16.76 -22.44
N ASN A 36 -20.89 -17.74 -22.12
CA ASN A 36 -21.19 -19.17 -22.16
C ASN A 36 -21.92 -19.70 -20.89
N GLN A 37 -22.48 -18.80 -20.07
CA GLN A 37 -23.10 -19.09 -18.76
C GLN A 37 -22.21 -19.79 -17.73
N LYS A 38 -20.90 -19.94 -18.01
CA LYS A 38 -19.92 -20.48 -17.08
C LYS A 38 -19.48 -19.41 -16.10
N TRP A 39 -19.43 -19.78 -14.82
CA TRP A 39 -18.88 -18.97 -13.75
C TRP A 39 -17.41 -19.34 -13.53
N GLY A 40 -16.54 -18.33 -13.46
CA GLY A 40 -15.11 -18.55 -13.29
C GLY A 40 -14.32 -17.26 -13.18
N TYR A 41 -13.01 -17.40 -13.27
CA TYR A 41 -12.05 -16.30 -13.36
C TYR A 41 -11.54 -16.21 -14.80
N PRO A 42 -12.26 -15.51 -15.70
CA PRO A 42 -11.88 -15.45 -17.10
C PRO A 42 -10.55 -14.70 -17.33
N PHE A 43 -10.02 -14.01 -16.32
CA PHE A 43 -8.82 -13.18 -16.41
C PHE A 43 -7.55 -13.82 -15.85
N GLU A 44 -7.64 -15.00 -15.24
CA GLU A 44 -6.51 -15.67 -14.58
C GLU A 44 -5.36 -15.97 -15.56
N ASP A 45 -5.67 -16.34 -16.81
CA ASP A 45 -4.69 -16.62 -17.87
C ASP A 45 -4.21 -15.36 -18.63
N LEU A 46 -4.86 -14.21 -18.47
CA LEU A 46 -4.55 -13.01 -19.27
C LEU A 46 -3.40 -12.17 -18.72
N GLY A 47 -2.81 -12.57 -17.59
CA GLY A 47 -1.59 -11.97 -17.04
C GLY A 47 -1.68 -10.45 -16.79
N GLY A 48 -2.89 -9.93 -16.52
CA GLY A 48 -3.11 -8.50 -16.28
C GLY A 48 -3.36 -7.64 -17.52
N SER A 49 -3.41 -8.21 -18.73
CA SER A 49 -3.75 -7.46 -19.96
C SER A 49 -5.13 -6.77 -19.89
N TYR A 50 -6.03 -7.31 -19.06
CA TYR A 50 -7.37 -6.78 -18.85
C TYR A 50 -7.40 -5.48 -18.03
N LEU A 51 -6.33 -5.10 -17.34
CA LEU A 51 -6.24 -3.81 -16.63
C LEU A 51 -6.18 -2.63 -17.60
N GLN A 52 -5.54 -2.79 -18.75
CA GLN A 52 -5.38 -1.71 -19.73
C GLN A 52 -6.43 -1.79 -20.85
N ASN A 53 -6.85 -2.99 -21.22
CA ASN A 53 -7.82 -3.19 -22.30
C ASN A 53 -9.26 -3.28 -21.77
N LYS A 54 -10.00 -2.18 -21.88
CA LYS A 54 -11.44 -2.14 -21.53
C LYS A 54 -12.30 -3.09 -22.35
N THR A 55 -11.88 -3.46 -23.56
CA THR A 55 -12.59 -4.43 -24.42
C THR A 55 -12.69 -5.81 -23.76
N GLN A 56 -11.75 -6.18 -22.89
CA GLN A 56 -11.76 -7.47 -22.21
C GLN A 56 -12.79 -7.51 -21.07
N TRP A 57 -13.31 -6.36 -20.62
CA TRP A 57 -14.31 -6.32 -19.55
C TRP A 57 -15.67 -6.86 -19.99
N GLU A 58 -15.94 -6.90 -21.31
CA GLU A 58 -17.14 -7.49 -21.88
C GLU A 58 -17.18 -9.02 -21.73
N ALA A 59 -16.05 -9.66 -21.38
CA ALA A 59 -16.01 -11.09 -21.06
C ALA A 59 -16.83 -11.43 -19.80
N CYS A 60 -17.07 -10.46 -18.91
CA CYS A 60 -17.99 -10.57 -17.78
C CYS A 60 -19.34 -9.94 -18.12
N VAL A 61 -20.36 -10.77 -18.32
CA VAL A 61 -21.73 -10.31 -18.62
C VAL A 61 -22.48 -9.95 -17.34
N THR A 62 -22.39 -10.83 -16.34
CA THR A 62 -23.09 -10.67 -15.06
C THR A 62 -22.11 -10.93 -13.92
N PRO A 63 -22.08 -10.09 -12.87
CA PRO A 63 -22.80 -8.82 -12.68
C PRO A 63 -22.15 -7.61 -13.39
N PRO A 64 -22.94 -6.59 -13.81
CA PRO A 64 -22.43 -5.45 -14.57
C PRO A 64 -21.50 -4.57 -13.72
N ARG A 65 -20.39 -4.13 -14.32
CA ARG A 65 -19.38 -3.22 -13.72
C ARG A 65 -18.60 -3.80 -12.52
N VAL A 66 -18.69 -5.10 -12.25
CA VAL A 66 -17.93 -5.75 -11.16
C VAL A 66 -16.42 -5.63 -11.34
N VAL A 67 -15.95 -5.68 -12.60
CA VAL A 67 -14.52 -5.59 -12.95
C VAL A 67 -13.95 -4.24 -12.52
N LEU A 68 -14.64 -3.15 -12.85
CA LEU A 68 -14.22 -1.81 -12.49
C LEU A 68 -14.18 -1.63 -10.96
N TRP A 69 -15.22 -2.10 -10.27
CA TRP A 69 -15.31 -1.95 -8.81
C TRP A 69 -14.17 -2.70 -8.10
N HIS A 70 -13.92 -3.94 -8.51
CA HIS A 70 -12.82 -4.75 -7.99
C HIS A 70 -11.47 -4.07 -8.23
N MET A 71 -11.19 -3.60 -9.45
CA MET A 71 -9.94 -2.91 -9.77
C MET A 71 -9.72 -1.65 -8.95
N VAL A 72 -10.73 -0.79 -8.84
CA VAL A 72 -10.61 0.47 -8.11
C VAL A 72 -10.35 0.22 -6.62
N LEU A 73 -11.06 -0.72 -6.01
CA LEU A 73 -10.88 -1.05 -4.59
C LEU A 73 -9.46 -1.55 -4.30
N PHE A 74 -8.98 -2.52 -5.09
CA PHE A 74 -7.65 -3.08 -4.87
C PHE A 74 -6.52 -2.11 -5.28
N SER A 75 -6.73 -1.26 -6.28
CA SER A 75 -5.79 -0.19 -6.63
C SER A 75 -5.67 0.84 -5.52
N LEU A 76 -6.78 1.20 -4.86
CA LEU A 76 -6.77 2.10 -3.72
C LEU A 76 -6.03 1.48 -2.53
N LEU A 77 -6.27 0.20 -2.24
CA LEU A 77 -5.53 -0.56 -1.21
C LEU A 77 -4.02 -0.61 -1.52
N LEU A 78 -3.64 -0.84 -2.77
CA LEU A 78 -2.24 -0.80 -3.21
C LEU A 78 -1.63 0.59 -3.00
N GLY A 79 -2.33 1.64 -3.40
CA GLY A 79 -1.87 3.02 -3.25
C GLY A 79 -1.70 3.41 -1.77
N LEU A 80 -2.69 3.11 -0.94
CA LEU A 80 -2.65 3.41 0.50
C LEU A 80 -1.59 2.58 1.23
N GLY A 81 -1.45 1.28 0.93
CA GLY A 81 -0.43 0.42 1.53
C GLY A 81 0.99 0.83 1.14
N LEU A 82 1.21 1.26 -0.10
CA LEU A 82 2.51 1.81 -0.53
C LEU A 82 2.81 3.13 0.18
N LEU A 83 1.81 4.01 0.30
CA LEU A 83 1.96 5.27 1.03
C LEU A 83 2.29 5.02 2.51
N GLU A 84 1.63 4.05 3.16
CA GLU A 84 1.92 3.67 4.54
C GLU A 84 3.36 3.16 4.69
N LEU A 85 3.82 2.26 3.82
CA LEU A 85 5.21 1.78 3.83
C LEU A 85 6.23 2.91 3.67
N LEU A 86 5.96 3.87 2.78
CA LEU A 86 6.81 5.04 2.58
C LEU A 86 6.88 5.91 3.84
N LEU A 87 5.72 6.24 4.44
CA LEU A 87 5.64 7.06 5.65
C LEU A 87 6.30 6.35 6.85
N CYS A 88 6.04 5.05 7.04
CA CYS A 88 6.69 4.23 8.05
C CYS A 88 8.21 4.17 7.86
N GLY A 89 8.68 4.00 6.62
CA GLY A 89 10.10 3.99 6.29
C GLY A 89 10.81 5.30 6.65
N ILE A 90 10.20 6.44 6.29
CA ILE A 90 10.73 7.77 6.63
C ILE A 90 10.80 7.96 8.17
N GLN A 91 9.77 7.56 8.90
CA GLN A 91 9.76 7.66 10.38
C GLN A 91 10.85 6.80 11.02
N VAL A 92 11.06 5.58 10.53
CA VAL A 92 12.12 4.69 11.03
C VAL A 92 13.51 5.28 10.75
N VAL A 93 13.77 5.76 9.52
CA VAL A 93 15.07 6.37 9.17
C VAL A 93 15.35 7.61 10.02
N ASN A 94 14.38 8.52 10.14
CA ASN A 94 14.54 9.73 10.95
C ASN A 94 14.71 9.42 12.44
N GLY A 95 14.00 8.41 12.95
CA GLY A 95 14.16 7.93 14.33
C GLY A 95 15.55 7.33 14.57
N LEU A 96 16.06 6.51 13.64
CA LEU A 96 17.36 5.86 13.75
C LEU A 96 18.52 6.87 13.67
N LEU A 97 18.46 7.83 12.74
CA LEU A 97 19.45 8.92 12.64
C LEU A 97 19.49 9.77 13.92
N GLY A 98 18.32 10.06 14.52
CA GLY A 98 18.25 10.75 15.81
C GLY A 98 18.89 9.96 16.96
N THR A 99 18.82 8.63 16.93
CA THR A 99 19.46 7.78 17.96
C THR A 99 20.96 7.59 17.74
N VAL A 100 21.40 7.37 16.50
CA VAL A 100 22.82 7.14 16.16
C VAL A 100 23.64 8.43 16.22
N CYS A 101 23.10 9.57 15.78
CA CYS A 101 23.78 10.86 15.91
C CYS A 101 23.58 11.52 17.30
N GLY A 102 22.68 11.01 18.13
CA GLY A 102 22.40 11.51 19.48
C GLY A 102 23.35 10.95 20.56
N ASP A 103 23.87 9.73 20.38
CA ASP A 103 24.71 9.06 21.38
C ASP A 103 26.13 9.64 21.50
N CYS A 104 26.55 10.50 20.56
CA CYS A 104 27.82 11.23 20.63
C CYS A 104 27.72 12.63 21.26
N ARG A 105 26.52 13.10 21.64
CA ARG A 105 26.33 14.46 22.19
C ARG A 105 25.82 14.40 23.63
N LYS A 106 26.63 13.84 24.53
CA LYS A 106 26.40 13.87 25.99
C LYS A 106 27.15 14.99 26.73
N ALA A 107 27.62 16.02 26.04
CA ALA A 107 28.14 17.22 26.70
C ALA A 107 27.76 18.46 25.87
N GLY A 108 26.82 19.24 26.37
CA GLY A 108 26.51 20.55 25.77
C GLY A 108 25.08 20.68 25.26
N ASP A 109 24.20 20.98 26.21
CA ASP A 109 23.12 21.93 26.08
C ASP A 109 21.84 21.56 25.31
N ARG A 110 20.77 22.12 25.87
CA ARG A 110 19.35 21.83 25.67
C ARG A 110 18.79 22.55 24.44
N GLU A 111 17.57 22.14 24.10
CA GLU A 111 16.53 22.99 23.50
C GLU A 111 16.80 23.56 22.09
N GLY A 112 16.04 23.07 21.08
CA GLY A 112 15.73 23.92 19.92
C GLY A 112 15.56 23.28 18.56
N VAL A 113 15.97 22.03 18.32
CA VAL A 113 16.00 21.50 16.93
C VAL A 113 14.94 20.42 16.64
N GLY A 114 14.26 19.87 17.66
CA GLY A 114 13.20 18.88 17.47
C GLY A 114 11.84 19.46 17.04
N VAL A 115 11.56 20.73 17.37
CA VAL A 115 10.26 21.38 17.09
C VAL A 115 10.23 22.04 15.71
N ARG A 116 11.38 22.37 15.12
CA ARG A 116 11.44 23.05 13.81
C ARG A 116 11.26 22.12 12.61
N ALA A 117 11.59 20.83 12.72
CA ALA A 117 11.37 19.89 11.62
C ALA A 117 9.89 19.47 11.47
N LEU A 118 9.13 19.47 12.57
CA LEU A 118 7.67 19.30 12.55
C LEU A 118 6.93 20.53 11.97
N ALA A 119 7.52 21.72 12.07
CA ALA A 119 6.92 22.93 11.52
C ALA A 119 7.05 23.06 9.98
N THR A 120 7.95 22.30 9.33
CA THR A 120 8.15 22.36 7.87
C THR A 120 7.35 21.30 7.10
N ILE A 121 6.73 20.33 7.81
CA ILE A 121 5.78 19.38 7.23
C ILE A 121 4.46 19.60 7.98
N GLY A 122 3.69 20.59 7.52
CA GLY A 122 2.49 21.10 8.21
C GLY A 122 1.48 20.01 8.58
N VAL A 123 1.48 19.68 9.87
CA VAL A 123 0.31 19.28 10.67
C VAL A 123 0.27 20.19 11.89
#